data_AF-L9KJ51-F1
#
_entry.id   AF-L9KJ51-F1
#
_cell.length_a   1.000
_cell.length_b   1.000
_cell.length_c   1.000
_cell.angle_alpha   90.00
_cell.angle_beta   90.00
_cell.angle_gamma   90.00
#
_symmetry.space_group_name_H-M   'P 1'
#
loop_
_entity.id
_entity.type
_entity.pdbx_description
1 polymer ?
#
loop_
_entity_poly.entity_id
_entity_poly.type
_entity_poly.pdbx_seq_one_letter_code
_entity_poly.pdbx_strand_id
1 'polypeptide(L)'
;MAAERKTKLSKNLLRMKKLMLQMNAKNKEEDIEDETVELDVSDEEMARRYETLVGTIGKKFAKKRDRVNYEEDENGDIKPIKPKKVFLKPQD
;
A
#
# COMPACT_ATOMS: atom_id res chain seq x y z
N MET A 1 -26.25 59.78 20.51
CA MET A 1 -26.88 58.45 20.67
C MET A 1 -27.04 57.64 19.38
N ALA A 2 -27.72 58.12 18.32
CA ALA A 2 -27.97 57.30 17.11
C ALA A 2 -26.71 56.99 16.27
N ALA A 3 -25.78 57.95 16.13
CA ALA A 3 -24.54 57.77 15.37
C ALA A 3 -23.61 56.71 16.00
N GLU A 4 -23.48 56.71 17.32
CA GLU A 4 -22.71 55.68 18.06
C GLU A 4 -23.29 54.28 17.91
N ARG A 5 -24.63 54.15 17.81
CA ARG A 5 -25.26 52.85 17.56
C ARG A 5 -24.93 52.34 16.16
N LYS A 6 -24.93 53.22 15.15
CA LYS A 6 -24.55 52.88 13.76
C LYS A 6 -23.08 52.45 13.67
N THR A 7 -22.16 53.14 14.36
CA THR A 7 -20.73 52.76 14.35
C THR A 7 -20.46 51.46 15.09
N LYS A 8 -21.16 51.19 16.20
CA LYS A 8 -21.10 49.90 16.90
C LYS A 8 -21.60 48.77 16.01
N LEU A 9 -22.71 48.99 15.29
CA LEU A 9 -23.26 48.00 14.37
C LEU A 9 -22.31 47.71 13.20
N SER A 10 -21.69 48.74 12.61
CA SER A 10 -20.73 48.54 11.50
C SER A 10 -19.46 47.80 11.95
N LYS A 11 -18.95 48.12 13.15
CA LYS A 11 -17.82 47.41 13.75
C LYS A 11 -18.15 45.94 14.02
N ASN A 12 -19.35 45.65 14.53
CA ASN A 12 -19.80 44.28 14.77
C ASN A 12 -19.94 43.49 13.45
N LEU A 13 -20.50 44.12 12.41
CA LEU A 13 -20.61 43.51 11.09
C LEU A 13 -19.23 43.20 10.49
N LEU A 14 -18.27 44.10 10.65
CA LEU A 14 -16.90 43.89 10.20
C LEU A 14 -16.20 42.74 10.95
N ARG A 15 -16.42 42.65 12.27
CA ARG A 15 -15.89 41.55 13.11
C ARG A 15 -16.44 40.19 12.66
N MET A 16 -17.74 40.09 12.40
CA MET A 16 -18.39 38.88 11.90
C MET A 16 -17.84 38.46 10.54
N LYS A 17 -17.73 39.40 9.59
CA LYS A 17 -17.17 39.11 8.25
C LYS A 17 -15.73 38.62 8.32
N LYS A 18 -14.90 39.21 9.19
CA LYS A 18 -13.51 38.77 9.39
C LYS A 18 -13.44 37.36 9.99
N LEU A 19 -14.30 37.04 10.96
CA LEU A 19 -14.36 35.70 11.56
C LEU A 19 -14.81 34.66 10.52
N MET A 20 -15.86 34.94 9.75
CA MET A 20 -16.32 34.05 8.67
C MET A 20 -15.22 33.79 7.65
N LEU A 21 -14.48 34.83 7.24
CA LEU A 21 -13.37 34.67 6.31
C LEU A 21 -12.24 33.79 6.88
N GLN A 22 -11.92 33.96 8.17
CA GLN A 22 -10.90 33.13 8.85
C GLN A 22 -11.34 31.67 9.02
N MET A 23 -12.62 31.41 9.30
CA MET A 23 -13.14 30.04 9.39
C MET A 23 -13.16 29.38 8.01
N ASN A 24 -13.61 30.08 6.99
CA ASN A 24 -13.66 29.55 5.63
C ASN A 24 -12.26 29.29 5.04
N ALA A 25 -11.24 30.06 5.44
CA ALA A 25 -9.85 29.82 5.02
C ALA A 25 -9.29 28.51 5.61
N LYS A 26 -9.60 28.22 6.89
CA LYS A 26 -9.18 26.99 7.57
C LYS A 26 -9.89 25.75 7.02
N ASN A 27 -11.20 25.85 6.80
CA ASN A 27 -11.98 24.73 6.26
C ASN A 27 -11.54 24.37 4.83
N LYS A 28 -11.05 25.35 4.05
CA LYS A 28 -10.52 25.09 2.71
C LYS A 28 -9.19 24.36 2.70
N GLU A 29 -8.44 24.40 3.79
CA GLU A 29 -7.19 23.63 3.96
C GLU A 29 -7.51 22.20 4.41
N GLU A 30 -8.49 22.02 5.31
CA GLU A 30 -8.96 20.69 5.77
C GLU A 30 -9.66 19.89 4.66
N ASP A 31 -10.53 20.51 3.83
CA ASP A 31 -11.21 19.82 2.73
C ASP A 31 -10.21 19.32 1.65
N ILE A 32 -9.08 20.01 1.45
CA ILE A 32 -8.04 19.57 0.51
C ILE A 32 -7.27 18.37 1.07
N GLU A 33 -7.06 18.31 2.39
CA GLU A 33 -6.33 17.21 3.03
C GLU A 33 -7.16 15.92 3.06
N ASP A 34 -8.47 16.02 3.29
CA ASP A 34 -9.39 14.86 3.26
C ASP A 34 -9.70 14.36 1.82
N GLU A 35 -9.65 15.22 0.80
CA GLU A 35 -9.80 14.81 -0.61
C GLU A 35 -8.52 14.13 -1.17
N THR A 36 -7.36 14.29 -0.50
CA THR A 36 -6.12 13.61 -0.90
C THR A 36 -6.00 12.16 -0.44
N VAL A 37 -6.97 11.64 0.31
CA VAL A 37 -6.85 10.32 0.95
C VAL A 37 -7.46 9.18 0.10
N GLU A 38 -8.17 9.51 -0.99
CA GLU A 38 -8.63 8.54 -1.99
C GLU A 38 -7.78 8.58 -3.27
N LEU A 39 -6.46 8.58 -3.11
CA LEU A 39 -5.58 8.32 -4.26
C LEU A 39 -5.75 6.87 -4.69
N ASP A 40 -6.42 6.68 -5.83
CA ASP A 40 -6.41 5.45 -6.60
C ASP A 40 -4.98 4.89 -6.64
N VAL A 41 -4.76 3.75 -5.98
CA VAL A 41 -3.45 3.09 -5.98
C VAL A 41 -3.22 2.55 -7.39
N SER A 42 -2.30 3.17 -8.13
CA SER A 42 -1.90 2.73 -9.47
C SER A 42 -1.48 1.25 -9.49
N ASP A 43 -1.75 0.56 -10.59
CA ASP A 43 -1.35 -0.83 -10.83
C ASP A 43 0.16 -1.06 -10.57
N GLU A 44 0.99 -0.06 -10.88
CA GLU A 44 2.44 -0.11 -10.65
C GLU A 44 2.78 -0.13 -9.15
N GLU A 45 2.05 0.66 -8.36
CA GLU A 45 2.23 0.73 -6.90
C GLU A 45 1.69 -0.54 -6.23
N MET A 46 0.57 -1.07 -6.73
CA MET A 46 0.06 -2.36 -6.29
C MET A 46 1.05 -3.49 -6.60
N ALA A 47 1.70 -3.46 -7.77
CA ALA A 47 2.74 -4.43 -8.13
C ALA A 47 3.97 -4.34 -7.20
N ARG A 48 4.45 -3.14 -6.87
CA ARG A 48 5.56 -2.95 -5.92
C ARG A 48 5.27 -3.56 -4.54
N ARG A 49 4.04 -3.40 -4.03
CA ARG A 49 3.63 -3.98 -2.74
C ARG A 49 3.65 -5.51 -2.73
N TYR A 50 3.42 -6.14 -3.88
CA TYR A 50 3.33 -7.60 -4.02
C TYR A 50 4.57 -8.27 -4.63
N GLU A 51 5.60 -7.52 -5.03
CA GLU A 51 6.81 -8.04 -5.68
C GLU A 51 7.45 -9.20 -4.89
N THR A 52 7.71 -8.99 -3.60
CA THR A 52 8.33 -10.01 -2.73
C THR A 52 7.40 -11.19 -2.46
N LEU A 53 6.09 -10.94 -2.29
CA LEU A 53 5.11 -11.98 -1.98
C LEU A 53 4.90 -12.92 -3.16
N VAL A 54 4.72 -12.37 -4.37
CA VAL A 54 4.54 -13.18 -5.58
C VAL A 54 5.83 -13.90 -5.98
N GLY A 55 7.00 -13.27 -5.78
CA GLY A 55 8.29 -13.94 -5.99
C GLY A 55 8.48 -15.18 -5.11
N THR A 56 8.15 -15.09 -3.82
CA THR A 56 8.26 -16.22 -2.88
C THR A 56 7.21 -17.31 -3.14
N ILE A 57 5.98 -16.94 -3.48
CA ILE A 57 4.91 -17.87 -3.84
C ILE A 57 5.26 -18.59 -5.16
N GLY A 58 5.72 -17.87 -6.18
CA GLY A 58 6.20 -18.45 -7.44
C GLY A 58 7.32 -19.48 -7.24
N LYS A 59 8.27 -19.20 -6.34
CA LYS A 59 9.34 -20.14 -5.96
C LYS A 59 8.80 -21.42 -5.31
N LYS A 60 7.77 -21.32 -4.45
CA LYS A 60 7.11 -22.49 -3.84
C LYS A 60 6.38 -23.37 -4.87
N PHE A 61 5.79 -22.78 -5.91
CA PHE A 61 5.10 -23.52 -6.96
C PHE A 61 6.04 -24.12 -8.01
N ALA A 62 7.11 -23.43 -8.39
CA ALA A 62 8.17 -23.99 -9.25
C ALA A 62 8.81 -25.24 -8.60
N LYS A 63 9.12 -25.17 -7.30
CA LYS A 63 9.66 -26.31 -6.51
C LYS A 63 8.72 -27.52 -6.45
N LYS A 64 7.39 -27.33 -6.55
CA LYS A 64 6.43 -28.45 -6.60
C LYS A 64 6.45 -29.21 -7.92
N ARG A 65 6.89 -28.59 -9.03
CA ARG A 65 7.03 -29.25 -10.34
C ARG A 65 8.32 -30.08 -10.45
N ASP A 66 9.39 -29.65 -9.77
CA ASP A 66 10.70 -30.34 -9.73
C ASP A 66 10.92 -31.19 -8.47
N ARG A 67 9.88 -31.47 -7.69
CA ARG A 67 9.98 -32.26 -6.44
C ARG A 67 10.54 -33.68 -6.63
N VAL A 68 10.60 -34.16 -7.88
CA VAL A 68 11.22 -35.46 -8.22
C VAL A 68 12.75 -35.40 -8.17
N ASN A 69 13.36 -34.21 -8.20
CA ASN A 69 14.81 -34.01 -8.31
C ASN A 69 15.48 -33.44 -7.05
N TYR A 70 14.73 -33.07 -6.01
CA TYR A 70 15.28 -32.48 -4.79
C TYR A 70 14.57 -32.99 -3.52
N GLU A 71 15.33 -33.39 -2.49
CA GLU A 71 14.80 -33.68 -1.15
C GLU A 71 14.97 -32.46 -0.24
N GLU A 72 14.05 -32.31 0.72
CA GLU A 72 14.04 -31.24 1.71
C GLU A 72 14.52 -31.84 3.04
N ASP A 73 15.61 -31.31 3.60
CA ASP A 73 16.16 -31.80 4.86
C ASP A 73 15.39 -31.26 6.08
N GLU A 74 15.72 -31.75 7.28
CA GLU A 74 15.05 -31.39 8.54
C GLU A 74 15.12 -29.88 8.86
N ASN A 75 16.06 -29.15 8.24
CA ASN A 75 16.21 -27.70 8.37
C ASN A 75 15.48 -26.91 7.27
N GLY A 76 14.82 -27.60 6.33
CA GLY A 76 14.10 -26.99 5.21
C GLY A 76 14.99 -26.61 4.01
N ASP A 77 16.27 -27.00 4.03
CA ASP A 77 17.21 -26.75 2.93
C ASP A 77 17.04 -27.79 1.80
N ILE A 78 17.20 -27.33 0.57
CA ILE A 78 16.93 -28.11 -0.65
C ILE A 78 18.23 -28.74 -1.15
N LYS A 79 18.30 -30.07 -1.22
CA LYS A 79 19.47 -30.78 -1.75
C LYS A 79 19.13 -31.57 -3.01
N PRO A 80 20.00 -31.59 -4.03
CA PRO A 80 19.78 -32.38 -5.24
C PRO A 80 19.74 -33.87 -4.92
N ILE A 81 18.75 -34.58 -5.47
CA ILE A 81 18.60 -36.03 -5.37
C ILE A 81 19.77 -36.68 -6.09
N LYS A 82 20.58 -37.46 -5.35
CA LYS A 82 21.61 -38.30 -5.96
C LYS A 82 20.90 -39.39 -6.79
N PRO A 83 21.29 -39.62 -8.06
CA PRO A 83 20.67 -40.65 -8.87
C PRO A 83 20.87 -42.02 -8.20
N LYS A 84 19.76 -42.70 -7.89
CA LYS A 84 19.80 -44.08 -7.40
C LYS A 84 20.37 -44.96 -8.51
N LYS A 85 21.41 -45.74 -8.20
CA LYS A 85 21.96 -46.74 -9.12
C LYS A 85 20.87 -47.79 -9.39
N VAL A 86 20.14 -47.61 -10.49
CA VAL A 86 19.20 -48.61 -10.99
C VAL A 86 19.99 -49.77 -11.59
N PHE A 87 19.55 -50.99 -11.31
CA PHE A 87 20.14 -52.19 -11.89
C PHE A 87 19.92 -52.14 -13.41
N LEU A 88 20.98 -51.93 -14.18
CA LEU A 88 20.90 -52.04 -15.63
C LEU A 88 20.73 -53.52 -16.00
N LYS A 89 19.78 -53.80 -16.88
CA LYS A 89 19.63 -55.13 -17.47
C LYS A 89 20.91 -55.47 -18.26
N PRO A 90 21.50 -56.67 -18.08
CA PRO A 90 22.65 -57.09 -18.87
C PRO A 90 22.36 -56.96 -20.37
N GLN A 91 23.35 -56.53 -21.14
CA GLN A 91 23.27 -56.55 -22.59
C GLN A 91 23.57 -57.98 -23.06
N ASP A 92 22.71 -58.51 -23.93
CA ASP A 92 22.88 -59.81 -24.60
C ASP A 92 23.92 -59.71 -25.73
#